data_AF-C4G9T4-F1
#
_entry.id   AF-C4G9T4-F1
#
_cell.length_a   1.000
_cell.length_b   1.000
_cell.length_c   1.000
_cell.angle_alpha   90.00
_cell.angle_beta   90.00
_cell.angle_gamma   90.00
#
_symmetry.space_group_name_H-M   'P 1'
#
loop_
_entity.id
_entity.type
_entity.pdbx_description
1 polymer ?
#
loop_
_entity_poly.entity_id
_entity_poly.type
_entity_poly.pdbx_seq_one_letter_code
_entity_poly.pdbx_strand_id
1 'polypeptide(L)'
;MNVFHIIGPVMIGPSSSHTAGAVRLGRVVNKVSNDQPLASVRIELSGSFARTYQGHGTDRALLAGIMGYHSYSEEIRDALEIASQRGISYEFIPRDIPGAHPNTACIHYRTVSGEEGCVQGASIGGGNIRVDFVNGMEVNFTGENNTILVLHRDRPGVIADVTNLMRVKYSDVNIGNFKLSRKEKGSTALMTIEIDQMPPLGMTEEIESLDNVERALLIRAV
;
A
#
# COMPACT_ATOMS: atom_id res chain seq x y z
N MET A 1 21.10 8.86 -2.66
CA MET A 1 20.37 9.88 -1.87
C MET A 1 20.04 11.02 -2.83
N ASN A 2 18.76 11.15 -3.22
CA ASN A 2 18.31 12.14 -4.20
C ASN A 2 18.15 13.51 -3.51
N VAL A 3 18.55 14.60 -4.17
CA VAL A 3 18.47 15.97 -3.60
C VAL A 3 17.03 16.35 -3.22
N PHE A 4 16.04 15.75 -3.88
CA PHE A 4 14.62 15.94 -3.58
C PHE A 4 14.18 15.34 -2.23
N HIS A 5 14.99 14.51 -1.56
CA HIS A 5 14.65 14.01 -0.21
C HIS A 5 14.95 15.04 0.89
N ILE A 6 15.70 16.10 0.57
CA ILE A 6 16.08 17.17 1.52
C ILE A 6 14.97 18.24 1.60
N ILE A 7 14.25 18.46 0.50
CA ILE A 7 13.07 19.31 0.45
C ILE A 7 11.88 18.42 0.80
N GLY A 8 11.23 18.66 1.94
CA GLY A 8 10.07 17.87 2.37
C GLY A 8 8.97 17.79 1.30
N PRO A 9 8.08 16.78 1.38
CA PRO A 9 7.08 16.54 0.35
C PRO A 9 6.09 17.70 0.25
N VAL A 10 5.55 17.91 -0.95
CA VAL A 10 4.41 18.83 -1.14
C VAL A 10 3.20 18.25 -0.42
N MET A 11 2.71 18.97 0.59
CA MET A 11 1.64 18.50 1.45
C MET A 11 0.80 19.62 2.05
N ILE A 12 -0.40 19.26 2.49
CA ILE A 12 -1.23 20.07 3.39
C ILE A 12 -1.16 19.44 4.77
N GLY A 13 -0.82 20.24 5.78
CA GLY A 13 -0.74 19.82 7.18
C GLY A 13 0.61 20.12 7.82
N PRO A 14 0.72 20.00 9.15
CA PRO A 14 1.89 20.45 9.90
C PRO A 14 3.06 19.46 9.88
N SER A 15 2.85 18.20 9.45
CA SER A 15 3.83 17.13 9.66
C SER A 15 3.94 16.20 8.47
N SER A 16 5.15 16.05 7.93
CA SER A 16 5.43 15.14 6.81
C SER A 16 5.22 13.68 7.17
N SER A 17 5.56 13.28 8.40
CA SER A 17 5.35 11.90 8.85
C SER A 17 3.90 11.61 9.19
N HIS A 18 3.21 12.54 9.87
CA HIS A 18 1.86 12.32 10.38
C HIS A 18 0.77 12.70 9.38
N THR A 19 1.10 13.44 8.33
CA THR A 19 0.17 13.83 7.27
C THR A 19 0.56 13.23 5.93
N ALA A 20 1.70 13.60 5.33
CA ALA A 20 2.05 13.08 4.00
C ALA A 20 2.28 11.56 3.99
N GLY A 21 3.03 11.03 4.96
CA GLY A 21 3.24 9.59 5.11
C GLY A 21 1.93 8.84 5.41
N ALA A 22 1.07 9.42 6.24
CA ALA A 22 -0.26 8.88 6.54
C ALA A 22 -1.17 8.82 5.30
N VAL A 23 -1.21 9.88 4.48
CA VAL A 23 -1.92 9.86 3.20
C VAL A 23 -1.39 8.76 2.29
N ARG A 24 -0.06 8.64 2.15
CA ARG A 24 0.53 7.59 1.30
C ARG A 24 0.19 6.19 1.79
N LEU A 25 0.20 5.93 3.11
CA LEU A 25 -0.28 4.65 3.67
C LEU A 25 -1.75 4.38 3.32
N GLY A 26 -2.62 5.39 3.44
CA GLY A 26 -4.01 5.27 3.03
C GLY A 26 -4.16 4.98 1.52
N ARG A 27 -3.35 5.63 0.67
CA ARG A 27 -3.38 5.39 -0.77
C ARG A 27 -2.94 3.98 -1.16
N VAL A 28 -2.07 3.34 -0.37
CA VAL A 28 -1.77 1.92 -0.56
C VAL A 28 -3.03 1.08 -0.39
N VAL A 29 -3.85 1.35 0.64
CA VAL A 29 -5.14 0.66 0.84
C VAL A 29 -6.06 0.86 -0.36
N ASN A 30 -6.20 2.10 -0.84
CA ASN A 30 -6.99 2.43 -2.04
C ASN A 30 -6.57 1.60 -3.26
N LYS A 31 -5.26 1.45 -3.49
CA LYS A 31 -4.73 0.64 -4.61
C LYS A 31 -4.88 -0.85 -4.39
N VAL A 32 -4.69 -1.33 -3.16
CA VAL A 32 -4.89 -2.74 -2.80
C VAL A 32 -6.36 -3.15 -2.95
N SER A 33 -7.30 -2.26 -2.64
CA SER A 33 -8.74 -2.48 -2.87
C SER A 33 -9.18 -2.21 -4.33
N ASN A 34 -8.23 -2.07 -5.26
CA ASN A 34 -8.46 -1.78 -6.68
C ASN A 34 -9.43 -0.59 -6.90
N ASP A 35 -9.25 0.48 -6.12
CA ASP A 35 -10.06 1.69 -6.16
C ASP A 35 -11.58 1.45 -5.95
N GLN A 36 -11.98 0.29 -5.42
CA GLN A 36 -13.39 -0.01 -5.14
C GLN A 36 -13.94 0.86 -3.99
N PRO A 37 -15.23 1.22 -4.03
CA PRO A 37 -15.89 1.86 -2.90
C PRO A 37 -15.80 1.02 -1.62
N LEU A 38 -15.41 1.64 -0.53
CA LEU A 38 -15.30 1.00 0.78
C LEU A 38 -16.59 1.20 1.59
N ALA A 39 -17.05 0.14 2.25
CA ALA A 39 -18.16 0.19 3.20
C ALA A 39 -17.68 0.57 4.60
N SER A 40 -16.53 0.01 5.01
CA SER A 40 -15.94 0.34 6.30
C SER A 40 -14.43 0.22 6.35
N VAL A 41 -13.81 0.95 7.29
CA VAL A 41 -12.40 0.85 7.63
C VAL A 41 -12.18 0.86 9.14
N ARG A 42 -11.30 -0.02 9.61
CA ARG A 42 -10.83 -0.05 11.00
C ARG A 42 -9.33 0.18 11.01
N ILE A 43 -8.89 1.20 11.72
CA ILE A 43 -7.52 1.70 11.67
C ILE A 43 -6.89 1.55 13.06
N GLU A 44 -6.03 0.55 13.23
CA GLU A 44 -5.24 0.38 14.44
C GLU A 44 -3.96 1.21 14.33
N LEU A 45 -3.72 2.10 15.30
CA LEU A 45 -2.58 3.01 15.31
C LEU A 45 -1.63 2.66 16.44
N SER A 46 -0.33 2.64 16.16
CA SER A 46 0.70 2.35 17.16
C SER A 46 1.56 3.56 17.50
N GLY A 47 2.24 3.51 18.65
CA GLY A 47 3.24 4.49 19.06
C GLY A 47 2.81 5.96 18.99
N SER A 48 3.60 6.77 18.29
CA SER A 48 3.36 8.21 18.06
C SER A 48 2.08 8.47 17.28
N PHE A 49 1.73 7.62 16.31
CA PHE A 49 0.44 7.71 15.63
C PHE A 49 -0.69 7.55 16.63
N ALA A 50 -0.66 6.50 17.46
CA ALA A 50 -1.69 6.26 18.49
C ALA A 50 -1.89 7.45 19.44
N ARG A 51 -0.80 8.12 19.82
CA ARG A 51 -0.81 9.21 20.81
C ARG A 51 -1.24 10.56 20.23
N THR A 52 -1.02 10.82 18.95
CA THR A 52 -1.11 12.17 18.39
C THR A 52 -1.94 12.28 17.12
N TYR A 53 -2.65 11.22 16.72
CA TYR A 53 -3.34 11.18 15.44
C TYR A 53 -4.33 12.33 15.23
N GLN A 54 -5.07 12.76 16.26
CA GLN A 54 -6.00 13.88 16.15
C GLN A 54 -5.27 15.23 16.08
N GLY A 55 -4.22 15.42 16.89
CA GLY A 55 -3.48 16.67 16.98
C GLY A 55 -2.69 16.99 15.70
N HIS A 56 -2.17 15.97 15.02
CA HIS A 56 -1.46 16.12 13.74
C HIS A 56 -2.36 15.88 12.51
N GLY A 57 -3.64 15.57 12.69
CA GLY A 57 -4.57 15.26 11.60
C GLY A 57 -4.25 13.97 10.84
N THR A 58 -3.61 13.00 11.50
CA THR A 58 -3.31 11.67 10.93
C THR A 58 -4.57 10.87 10.62
N ASP A 59 -5.64 11.03 11.41
CA ASP A 59 -6.96 10.47 11.10
C ASP A 59 -7.46 10.91 9.73
N ARG A 60 -7.53 12.23 9.53
CA ARG A 60 -7.93 12.86 8.29
C ARG A 60 -7.03 12.45 7.14
N ALA A 61 -5.71 12.45 7.36
CA ALA A 61 -4.72 12.05 6.38
C ALA A 61 -4.89 10.60 5.90
N LEU A 62 -5.05 9.66 6.84
CA LEU A 62 -5.27 8.24 6.51
C LEU A 62 -6.55 8.06 5.71
N LEU A 63 -7.66 8.65 6.15
CA LEU A 63 -8.94 8.56 5.43
C LEU A 63 -8.88 9.22 4.06
N ALA A 64 -8.24 10.38 3.93
CA ALA A 64 -8.05 11.03 2.64
C ALA A 64 -7.29 10.13 1.67
N GLY A 65 -6.20 9.51 2.12
CA GLY A 65 -5.44 8.56 1.33
C GLY A 65 -6.24 7.33 0.93
N ILE A 66 -7.00 6.74 1.86
CA ILE A 66 -7.91 5.60 1.62
C ILE A 66 -8.95 5.94 0.54
N MET A 67 -9.41 7.19 0.52
CA MET A 67 -10.34 7.71 -0.49
C MET A 67 -9.68 8.11 -1.82
N GLY A 68 -8.36 7.92 -1.95
CA GLY A 68 -7.60 8.17 -3.17
C GLY A 68 -6.95 9.55 -3.29
N TYR A 69 -7.11 10.43 -2.30
CA TYR A 69 -6.54 11.78 -2.33
C TYR A 69 -5.02 11.78 -2.13
N HIS A 70 -4.36 12.82 -2.64
CA HIS A 70 -2.91 13.01 -2.53
C HIS A 70 -2.52 13.83 -1.29
N SER A 71 -1.25 13.81 -0.90
CA SER A 71 -0.77 14.53 0.29
C SER A 71 -0.98 16.05 0.23
N TYR A 72 -1.15 16.59 -0.97
CA TYR A 72 -1.39 18.01 -1.26
C TYR A 72 -2.87 18.35 -1.51
N SER A 73 -3.78 17.38 -1.40
CA SER A 73 -5.22 17.57 -1.60
C SER A 73 -5.86 18.39 -0.48
N GLU A 74 -6.64 19.41 -0.84
CA GLU A 74 -7.34 20.26 0.14
C GLU A 74 -8.39 19.48 0.94
N GLU A 75 -8.94 18.42 0.33
CA GLU A 75 -9.92 17.50 0.89
C GLU A 75 -9.44 16.78 2.15
N ILE A 76 -8.13 16.78 2.43
CA ILE A 76 -7.59 16.30 3.71
C ILE A 76 -8.27 17.03 4.89
N ARG A 77 -8.59 18.33 4.76
CA ARG A 77 -9.20 19.11 5.85
C ARG A 77 -10.56 18.56 6.26
N ASP A 78 -11.34 18.14 5.28
CA ASP A 78 -12.74 17.72 5.43
C ASP A 78 -12.92 16.21 5.27
N ALA A 79 -11.82 15.44 5.29
CA ALA A 79 -11.80 14.00 4.98
C ALA A 79 -12.78 13.16 5.82
N LEU A 80 -13.00 13.53 7.08
CA LEU A 80 -13.97 12.85 7.96
C LEU A 80 -15.42 13.06 7.48
N GLU A 81 -15.75 14.29 7.09
CA GLU A 81 -17.07 14.63 6.55
C GLU A 81 -17.27 13.96 5.18
N ILE A 82 -16.27 14.03 4.31
CA ILE A 82 -16.30 13.39 2.99
C ILE A 82 -16.49 11.87 3.13
N ALA A 83 -15.81 11.22 4.08
CA ALA A 83 -15.99 9.79 4.34
C ALA A 83 -17.43 9.46 4.76
N SER A 84 -18.02 10.28 5.65
CA SER A 84 -19.43 10.15 6.06
C SER A 84 -20.39 10.34 4.88
N GLN A 85 -20.17 11.35 4.04
CA GLN A 85 -20.98 11.60 2.83
C GLN A 85 -20.88 10.45 1.80
N ARG A 86 -19.72 9.78 1.73
CA ARG A 86 -19.51 8.57 0.90
C ARG A 86 -20.07 7.30 1.55
N GLY A 87 -20.61 7.37 2.76
CA GLY A 87 -21.15 6.21 3.49
C GLY A 87 -20.08 5.26 4.06
N ILE A 88 -18.84 5.72 4.21
CA ILE A 88 -17.74 4.91 4.74
C ILE A 88 -17.78 4.97 6.26
N SER A 89 -18.09 3.84 6.91
CA SER A 89 -17.99 3.73 8.37
C SER A 89 -16.53 3.58 8.80
N TYR A 90 -16.04 4.37 9.75
CA TYR A 90 -14.64 4.29 10.17
C TYR A 90 -14.45 4.27 11.69
N GLU A 91 -13.44 3.55 12.15
CA GLU A 91 -12.99 3.55 13.55
C GLU A 91 -11.46 3.66 13.66
N PHE A 92 -10.98 4.46 14.62
CA PHE A 92 -9.56 4.57 14.96
C PHE A 92 -9.32 3.96 16.34
N ILE A 93 -8.36 3.04 16.42
CA ILE A 93 -8.09 2.27 17.63
C ILE A 93 -6.60 2.45 18.00
N PRO A 94 -6.29 3.25 19.04
CA PRO A 94 -4.96 3.28 19.62
C PRO A 94 -4.60 1.90 20.19
N ARG A 95 -3.52 1.28 19.72
CA ARG A 95 -3.07 -0.04 20.14
C ARG A 95 -1.55 -0.17 20.10
N ASP A 96 -0.97 -0.86 21.08
CA ASP A 96 0.43 -1.25 20.98
C ASP A 96 0.60 -2.42 20.01
N ILE A 97 1.46 -2.24 18.99
CA ILE A 97 1.78 -3.27 18.00
C ILE A 97 3.24 -3.67 18.25
N PRO A 98 3.49 -4.82 18.89
CA PRO A 98 4.83 -5.20 19.31
C PRO A 98 5.82 -5.22 18.14
N GLY A 99 6.98 -4.59 18.35
CA GLY A 99 8.07 -4.53 17.35
C GLY A 99 7.79 -3.62 16.15
N ALA A 100 6.63 -2.96 16.09
CA ALA A 100 6.31 -2.04 15.00
C ALA A 100 7.01 -0.69 15.17
N HIS A 101 7.14 0.04 14.05
CA HIS A 101 7.64 1.40 14.07
C HIS A 101 6.65 2.33 14.81
N PRO A 102 7.09 3.40 15.50
CA PRO A 102 6.19 4.28 16.25
C PRO A 102 5.11 4.98 15.40
N ASN A 103 5.27 5.06 14.09
CA ASN A 103 4.29 5.66 13.16
C ASN A 103 3.60 4.58 12.31
N THR A 104 3.16 3.49 12.94
CA THR A 104 2.52 2.36 12.25
C THR A 104 1.01 2.52 12.25
N ALA A 105 0.40 2.22 11.10
CA ALA A 105 -1.03 2.00 10.95
C ALA A 105 -1.28 0.59 10.39
N CYS A 106 -2.21 -0.13 11.01
CA CYS A 106 -2.78 -1.37 10.49
C CYS A 106 -4.23 -1.08 10.08
N ILE A 107 -4.49 -1.08 8.79
CA ILE A 107 -5.76 -0.64 8.20
C ILE A 107 -6.49 -1.85 7.65
N HIS A 108 -7.56 -2.23 8.34
CA HIS A 108 -8.52 -3.20 7.87
C HIS A 108 -9.60 -2.49 7.06
N TYR A 109 -10.01 -3.05 5.94
CA TYR A 109 -11.07 -2.50 5.11
C TYR A 109 -12.05 -3.58 4.66
N ARG A 110 -13.28 -3.15 4.37
CA ARG A 110 -14.30 -3.93 3.69
C ARG A 110 -14.87 -3.09 2.54
N THR A 111 -14.91 -3.64 1.33
CA THR A 111 -15.52 -3.00 0.16
C THR A 111 -17.05 -3.10 0.23
N VAL A 112 -17.76 -2.28 -0.55
CA VAL A 112 -19.24 -2.39 -0.68
C VAL A 112 -19.66 -3.74 -1.28
N SER A 113 -18.79 -4.36 -2.09
CA SER A 113 -19.00 -5.70 -2.65
C SER A 113 -18.76 -6.84 -1.62
N GLY A 114 -18.21 -6.53 -0.45
CA GLY A 114 -17.97 -7.48 0.64
C GLY A 114 -16.56 -8.07 0.68
N GLU A 115 -15.65 -7.68 -0.22
CA GLU A 115 -14.23 -8.06 -0.14
C GLU A 115 -13.59 -7.40 1.09
N GLU A 116 -12.75 -8.15 1.80
CA GLU A 116 -12.02 -7.66 2.96
C GLU A 116 -10.51 -7.74 2.74
N GLY A 117 -9.78 -6.83 3.37
CA GLY A 117 -8.34 -6.88 3.38
C GLY A 117 -7.72 -6.09 4.52
N CYS A 118 -6.41 -6.17 4.60
CA CYS A 118 -5.61 -5.50 5.62
C CYS A 118 -4.28 -5.03 5.04
N VAL A 119 -3.88 -3.80 5.34
CA VAL A 119 -2.54 -3.27 5.04
C VAL A 119 -1.93 -2.77 6.34
N GLN A 120 -0.71 -3.23 6.66
CA GLN A 120 0.09 -2.68 7.74
C GLN A 120 1.33 -2.03 7.18
N GLY A 121 1.59 -0.80 7.60
CA GLY A 121 2.82 -0.09 7.25
C GLY A 121 3.10 1.07 8.17
N ALA A 122 4.27 1.66 7.99
CA ALA A 122 4.77 2.74 8.82
C ALA A 122 5.21 3.94 8.00
N SER A 123 4.97 5.13 8.53
CA SER A 123 5.63 6.35 8.03
C SER A 123 7.01 6.49 8.66
N ILE A 124 8.05 6.33 7.86
CA ILE A 124 9.46 6.29 8.29
C ILE A 124 10.16 7.65 8.27
N GLY A 125 9.42 8.73 8.02
CA GLY A 125 9.93 10.11 8.06
C GLY A 125 10.06 10.75 6.69
N GLY A 126 10.07 12.09 6.64
CA GLY A 126 10.12 12.84 5.37
C GLY A 126 8.92 12.60 4.43
N GLY A 127 7.81 12.05 4.96
CA GLY A 127 6.67 11.60 4.14
C GLY A 127 6.90 10.28 3.42
N ASN A 128 8.01 9.58 3.67
CA ASN A 128 8.24 8.24 3.15
C ASN A 128 7.55 7.20 4.01
N ILE A 129 7.14 6.10 3.37
CA ILE A 129 6.45 4.99 4.00
C ILE A 129 7.23 3.70 3.77
N ARG A 130 6.91 2.70 4.58
CA ARG A 130 7.25 1.30 4.36
C ARG A 130 6.01 0.48 4.62
N VAL A 131 5.61 -0.32 3.65
CA VAL A 131 4.51 -1.29 3.81
C VAL A 131 5.12 -2.60 4.27
N ASP A 132 4.75 -3.04 5.46
CA ASP A 132 5.28 -4.24 6.09
C ASP A 132 4.44 -5.45 5.68
N PHE A 133 3.10 -5.33 5.72
CA PHE A 133 2.18 -6.42 5.41
C PHE A 133 1.01 -6.00 4.51
N VAL A 134 0.60 -6.92 3.64
CA VAL A 134 -0.66 -6.85 2.87
C VAL A 134 -1.36 -8.20 3.00
N ASN A 135 -2.58 -8.22 3.53
CA ASN A 135 -3.38 -9.41 3.79
C ASN A 135 -2.59 -10.51 4.54
N GLY A 136 -1.77 -10.11 5.52
CA GLY A 136 -0.92 -11.01 6.30
C GLY A 136 0.33 -11.53 5.57
N MET A 137 0.60 -11.06 4.34
CA MET A 137 1.81 -11.35 3.58
C MET A 137 2.85 -10.27 3.83
N GLU A 138 4.09 -10.67 4.07
CA GLU A 138 5.20 -9.73 4.33
C GLU A 138 5.79 -9.21 3.00
N VAL A 139 5.64 -7.90 2.75
CA VAL A 139 5.88 -7.29 1.41
C VAL A 139 7.07 -6.32 1.38
N ASN A 140 7.36 -5.61 2.48
CA ASN A 140 8.49 -4.67 2.65
C ASN A 140 8.82 -3.79 1.42
N PHE A 141 7.93 -2.87 1.03
CA PHE A 141 8.19 -1.91 -0.06
C PHE A 141 7.87 -0.45 0.35
N THR A 142 8.36 0.55 -0.37
CA THR A 142 8.27 1.98 0.02
C THR A 142 7.17 2.77 -0.70
N GLY A 143 6.58 2.21 -1.75
CA GLY A 143 5.58 2.87 -2.60
C GLY A 143 6.15 3.93 -3.54
N GLU A 144 7.48 4.03 -3.67
CA GLU A 144 8.14 4.98 -4.58
C GLU A 144 8.06 4.55 -6.05
N ASN A 145 8.05 3.24 -6.29
CA ASN A 145 7.97 2.64 -7.62
C ASN A 145 6.64 1.91 -7.81
N ASN A 146 6.28 1.63 -9.06
CA ASN A 146 5.16 0.73 -9.33
C ASN A 146 5.57 -0.67 -8.90
N THR A 147 4.76 -1.31 -8.06
CA THR A 147 5.06 -2.62 -7.48
C THR A 147 4.00 -3.63 -7.87
N ILE A 148 4.42 -4.74 -8.47
CA ILE A 148 3.57 -5.90 -8.74
C ILE A 148 3.82 -6.92 -7.63
N LEU A 149 2.76 -7.28 -6.92
CA LEU A 149 2.74 -8.35 -5.94
C LEU A 149 2.16 -9.60 -6.59
N VAL A 150 2.94 -10.66 -6.68
CA VAL A 150 2.52 -11.93 -7.30
C VAL A 150 2.52 -13.04 -6.24
N LEU A 151 1.32 -13.37 -5.77
CA LEU A 151 1.09 -14.50 -4.87
C LEU A 151 1.06 -15.78 -5.72
N HIS A 152 1.91 -16.74 -5.39
CA HIS A 152 2.06 -17.96 -6.19
C HIS A 152 2.47 -19.15 -5.31
N ARG A 153 2.38 -20.36 -5.87
CA ARG A 153 2.93 -21.57 -5.23
C ARG A 153 4.41 -21.69 -5.59
N ASP A 154 5.27 -21.88 -4.59
CA ASP A 154 6.73 -22.02 -4.72
C ASP A 154 7.07 -23.35 -5.42
N ARG A 155 6.96 -23.37 -6.76
CA ARG A 155 7.31 -24.48 -7.62
C ARG A 155 8.42 -24.09 -8.60
N PRO A 156 9.28 -25.06 -9.00
CA PRO A 156 10.26 -24.81 -10.04
C PRO A 156 9.60 -24.24 -11.30
N GLY A 157 10.17 -23.18 -11.87
CA GLY A 157 9.69 -22.56 -13.11
C GLY A 157 8.86 -21.29 -12.92
N VAL A 158 8.10 -21.15 -11.83
CA VAL A 158 7.10 -20.06 -11.72
C VAL A 158 7.70 -18.65 -11.82
N ILE A 159 8.86 -18.41 -11.19
CA ILE A 159 9.57 -17.13 -11.32
C ILE A 159 10.02 -16.89 -12.76
N ALA A 160 10.48 -17.94 -13.44
CA ALA A 160 10.90 -17.87 -14.84
C ALA A 160 9.68 -17.62 -15.75
N ASP A 161 8.54 -18.23 -15.48
CA ASP A 161 7.31 -18.03 -16.26
C ASP A 161 6.84 -16.58 -16.19
N VAL A 162 6.79 -16.00 -14.98
CA VAL A 162 6.41 -14.59 -14.78
C VAL A 162 7.41 -13.66 -15.47
N THR A 163 8.71 -13.83 -15.23
CA THR A 163 9.73 -12.96 -15.82
C THR A 163 9.85 -13.14 -17.34
N ASN A 164 9.61 -14.34 -17.87
CA ASN A 164 9.56 -14.60 -19.31
C ASN A 164 8.33 -13.98 -19.96
N LEU A 165 7.16 -14.03 -19.32
CA LEU A 165 5.97 -13.31 -19.79
C LEU A 165 6.24 -11.81 -19.87
N MET A 166 6.82 -11.24 -18.81
CA MET A 166 7.26 -9.84 -18.79
C MET A 166 8.24 -9.55 -19.93
N ARG A 167 9.25 -10.41 -20.14
CA ARG A 167 10.23 -10.24 -21.21
C ARG A 167 9.63 -10.30 -22.62
N VAL A 168 8.77 -11.27 -22.88
CA VAL A 168 8.27 -11.56 -24.24
C VAL A 168 7.18 -10.57 -24.64
N LYS A 169 6.29 -10.19 -23.73
CA LYS A 169 5.14 -9.33 -24.04
C LYS A 169 5.33 -7.87 -23.65
N TYR A 170 6.20 -7.59 -22.68
CA TYR A 170 6.36 -6.27 -22.07
C TYR A 170 7.84 -5.88 -22.02
N SER A 171 8.55 -6.07 -23.14
CA SER A 171 10.02 -5.94 -23.25
C SER A 171 10.60 -4.58 -22.85
N ASP A 172 9.77 -3.54 -22.84
CA ASP A 172 10.15 -2.17 -22.48
C ASP A 172 10.01 -1.88 -20.97
N VAL A 173 9.51 -2.84 -20.19
CA VAL A 173 9.38 -2.72 -18.73
C VAL A 173 10.63 -3.26 -18.06
N ASN A 174 11.37 -2.38 -17.40
CA ASN A 174 12.52 -2.72 -16.58
C ASN A 174 12.10 -3.11 -15.16
N ILE A 175 12.73 -4.15 -14.61
CA ILE A 175 12.58 -4.53 -13.20
C ILE A 175 13.70 -3.84 -12.42
N GLY A 176 13.34 -2.82 -11.64
CA GLY A 176 14.27 -2.06 -10.80
C GLY A 176 14.62 -2.79 -9.50
N ASN A 177 13.66 -3.56 -8.95
CA ASN A 177 13.87 -4.37 -7.75
C ASN A 177 13.03 -5.65 -7.80
N PHE A 178 13.57 -6.74 -7.26
CA PHE A 178 12.88 -8.03 -7.16
C PHE A 178 13.14 -8.64 -5.79
N LYS A 179 12.07 -9.00 -5.08
CA LYS A 179 12.14 -9.71 -3.79
C LYS A 179 11.21 -10.91 -3.80
N LEU A 180 11.70 -12.03 -3.26
CA LEU A 180 10.91 -13.22 -3.00
C LEU A 180 10.78 -13.43 -1.49
N SER A 181 9.54 -13.45 -1.00
CA SER A 181 9.21 -13.82 0.38
C SER A 181 8.49 -15.17 0.39
N ARG A 182 8.92 -16.12 1.22
CA ARG A 182 8.24 -17.41 1.39
C ARG A 182 8.20 -17.81 2.87
N LYS A 183 7.07 -18.34 3.34
CA LYS A 183 6.93 -18.82 4.73
C LYS A 183 7.68 -20.14 4.93
N GLU A 184 7.48 -21.08 4.01
CA GLU A 184 8.14 -22.39 4.00
C GLU A 184 8.47 -22.79 2.56
N LYS A 185 9.47 -23.66 2.38
CA LYS A 185 9.85 -24.16 1.05
C LYS A 185 8.70 -24.99 0.46
N GLY A 186 8.27 -24.68 -0.77
CA GLY A 186 7.24 -25.44 -1.47
C GLY A 186 5.78 -25.08 -1.13
N SER A 187 5.57 -24.04 -0.31
CA SER A 187 4.23 -23.51 0.01
C SER A 187 3.96 -22.22 -0.78
N THR A 188 3.11 -21.34 -0.26
CA THR A 188 2.81 -20.04 -0.86
C THR A 188 4.00 -19.08 -0.72
N ALA A 189 4.36 -18.43 -1.82
CA ALA A 189 5.38 -17.41 -1.91
C ALA A 189 4.85 -16.13 -2.57
N LEU A 190 5.50 -15.01 -2.27
CA LEU A 190 5.18 -13.70 -2.79
C LEU A 190 6.39 -13.15 -3.55
N MET A 191 6.22 -12.88 -4.84
CA MET A 191 7.15 -12.04 -5.58
C MET A 191 6.72 -10.57 -5.46
N THR A 192 7.63 -9.71 -5.04
CA THR A 192 7.50 -8.26 -5.11
C THR A 192 8.40 -7.78 -6.23
N ILE A 193 7.79 -7.28 -7.31
CA ILE A 193 8.49 -6.82 -8.51
C ILE A 193 8.26 -5.32 -8.64
N GLU A 194 9.30 -4.51 -8.41
CA GLU A 194 9.23 -3.07 -8.66
C GLU A 194 9.71 -2.76 -10.08
N ILE A 195 8.90 -1.99 -10.79
CA ILE A 195 9.16 -1.60 -12.18
C ILE A 195 9.24 -0.08 -12.29
N ASP A 196 10.11 0.37 -13.19
CA ASP A 196 10.39 1.81 -13.36
C ASP A 196 9.31 2.51 -14.20
N GLN A 197 8.75 1.79 -15.16
CA GLN A 197 7.74 2.30 -16.08
C GLN A 197 6.33 2.09 -15.53
N MET A 198 5.35 2.76 -16.15
CA MET A 198 3.95 2.43 -15.92
C MET A 198 3.68 1.03 -16.49
N PRO A 199 3.13 0.10 -15.70
CA PRO A 199 2.80 -1.23 -16.20
C PRO A 199 1.74 -1.11 -17.30
N PRO A 200 1.95 -1.79 -18.45
CA PRO A 200 0.96 -1.89 -19.50
C PRO A 200 -0.38 -2.44 -18.98
N LEU A 201 -1.49 -1.99 -19.58
CA LEU A 201 -2.82 -2.53 -19.31
C LEU A 201 -2.83 -4.04 -19.57
N GLY A 202 -3.44 -4.81 -18.68
CA GLY A 202 -3.56 -6.27 -18.80
C GLY A 202 -2.37 -7.06 -18.25
N MET A 203 -1.24 -6.41 -17.90
CA MET A 203 -0.05 -7.11 -17.41
C MET A 203 -0.33 -7.97 -16.17
N THR A 204 -1.05 -7.42 -15.19
CA THR A 204 -1.39 -8.15 -13.96
C THR A 204 -2.33 -9.31 -14.22
N GLU A 205 -3.34 -9.12 -15.07
CA GLU A 205 -4.31 -10.13 -15.45
C GLU A 205 -3.64 -11.29 -16.20
N GLU A 206 -2.68 -10.97 -17.07
CA GLU A 206 -1.90 -11.99 -17.78
C GLU A 206 -0.93 -12.73 -16.86
N ILE A 207 -0.28 -12.04 -15.91
CA ILE A 207 0.52 -12.70 -14.86
C ILE A 207 -0.35 -13.63 -14.02
N GLU A 208 -1.54 -13.19 -13.63
CA GLU A 208 -2.50 -13.99 -12.85
C GLU A 208 -3.01 -15.21 -13.62
N SER A 209 -3.01 -15.16 -14.95
CA SER A 209 -3.39 -16.30 -15.81
C SER A 209 -2.33 -17.41 -15.90
N LEU A 210 -1.13 -17.19 -15.39
CA LEU A 210 -0.05 -18.19 -15.40
C LEU A 210 -0.32 -19.33 -14.41
N ASP A 211 0.10 -20.54 -14.78
CA ASP A 211 0.01 -21.70 -13.89
C ASP A 211 0.73 -21.44 -12.56
N ASN A 212 0.08 -21.80 -11.47
CA ASN A 212 0.57 -21.64 -10.08
C ASN A 212 0.64 -20.19 -9.57
N VAL A 213 0.18 -19.20 -10.33
CA VAL A 213 -0.11 -17.86 -9.80
C VAL A 213 -1.53 -17.84 -9.24
N GLU A 214 -1.67 -17.35 -8.02
CA GLU A 214 -2.95 -17.29 -7.30
C GLU A 214 -3.57 -15.89 -7.35
N ARG A 215 -2.72 -14.85 -7.34
CA ARG A 215 -3.16 -13.46 -7.47
C ARG A 215 -2.01 -12.57 -7.93
N ALA A 216 -2.30 -11.60 -8.79
CA ALA A 216 -1.38 -10.52 -9.12
C ALA A 216 -2.03 -9.17 -8.80
N LEU A 217 -1.35 -8.34 -8.02
CA LEU A 217 -1.83 -7.02 -7.63
C LEU A 217 -0.81 -5.96 -8.04
N LEU A 218 -1.28 -4.95 -8.77
CA LEU A 218 -0.50 -3.75 -9.02
C LEU A 218 -0.76 -2.72 -7.93
N ILE A 219 0.32 -2.30 -7.26
CA ILE A 219 0.35 -1.11 -6.43
C ILE A 219 1.11 -0.03 -7.19
N ARG A 220 0.38 0.98 -7.67
CA ARG A 220 1.01 2.13 -8.33
C ARG A 220 1.82 2.93 -7.33
N ALA A 221 2.89 3.56 -7.81
CA ALA A 221 3.66 4.51 -7.01
C ALA A 221 2.73 5.58 -6.37
N VAL A 222 2.96 5.87 -5.10
CA VAL A 222 2.18 6.82 -4.28
C VAL A 222 2.94 8.11 -4.02
#